data_AF-A0A1G0R390-F1
#
_entry.id   AF-A0A1G0R390-F1
#
_cell.length_a   1.000
_cell.length_b   1.000
_cell.length_c   1.000
_cell.angle_alpha   90.00
_cell.angle_beta   90.00
_cell.angle_gamma   90.00
#
_symmetry.space_group_name_H-M   'P 1'
#
loop_
_entity.id
_entity.type
_entity.pdbx_description
1 polymer ?
#
loop_
_entity_poly.entity_id
_entity_poly.type
_entity_poly.pdbx_seq_one_letter_code
_entity_poly.pdbx_strand_id
1 'polypeptide(L)' 'MWKEFDLPYKHVCEIDKDTHLCKHCLRSLDEIDSWLYFNENDKREVYKAIEKRKSILKEFEDKTPPVLEWVI' A
#
# COMPACT_ATOMS: atom_id res chain seq x y z
N MET A 1 -5.77 -18.18 -24.14
CA MET A 1 -4.39 -17.82 -23.76
C MET A 1 -4.49 -16.64 -22.80
N TRP A 2 -4.57 -16.92 -21.49
CA TRP A 2 -4.75 -15.89 -20.46
C TRP A 2 -3.36 -15.43 -20.01
N LYS A 3 -2.89 -14.33 -20.59
CA LYS A 3 -1.67 -13.67 -20.12
C LYS A 3 -1.98 -13.01 -18.79
N GLU A 4 -1.48 -13.64 -17.73
CA GLU A 4 -0.76 -13.02 -16.61
C GLU A 4 -0.94 -11.50 -16.54
N PHE A 5 -2.10 -11.10 -16.04
CA PHE A 5 -2.48 -9.71 -15.85
C PHE A 5 -1.92 -9.29 -14.50
N ASP A 6 -1.20 -8.17 -14.47
CA ASP A 6 -0.60 -7.48 -13.31
C ASP A 6 -1.64 -7.05 -12.25
N LEU A 7 -2.46 -7.99 -11.79
CA LEU A 7 -3.34 -7.89 -10.63
C LEU A 7 -2.61 -8.57 -9.47
N PRO A 8 -1.67 -7.91 -8.76
CA PRO A 8 -1.37 -8.39 -7.43
C PRO A 8 -2.61 -8.04 -6.62
N TYR A 9 -3.42 -9.02 -6.26
CA TYR A 9 -4.02 -9.21 -4.93
C TYR A 9 -5.05 -10.33 -5.05
N LYS A 10 -4.65 -11.53 -4.64
CA LYS A 10 -5.56 -12.67 -4.42
C LYS A 10 -6.40 -12.51 -3.13
N HIS A 11 -6.25 -11.36 -2.45
CA HIS A 11 -6.93 -11.00 -1.21
C HIS A 11 -7.76 -9.74 -1.45
N VAL A 12 -8.95 -9.67 -0.87
CA VAL A 12 -9.81 -8.48 -0.89
C VAL A 12 -9.00 -7.28 -0.38
N CYS A 13 -8.95 -6.19 -1.15
CA CYS A 13 -8.25 -4.97 -0.71
C CYS A 13 -8.90 -4.43 0.57
N GLU A 14 -8.18 -4.47 1.67
CA GLU A 14 -8.60 -3.89 2.93
C GLU A 14 -8.06 -2.46 3.03
N ILE A 15 -8.97 -1.48 2.94
CA ILE A 15 -8.63 -0.06 3.03
C ILE A 15 -8.63 0.38 4.49
N ASP A 16 -7.52 1.00 4.88
CA ASP A 16 -7.40 1.71 6.14
C ASP A 16 -8.19 3.02 6.08
N LYS A 17 -9.08 3.24 7.06
CA LYS A 17 -10.00 4.39 7.05
C LYS A 17 -9.32 5.71 7.40
N ASP A 18 -8.18 5.67 8.07
CA ASP A 18 -7.48 6.87 8.53
C ASP A 18 -6.52 7.37 7.44
N THR A 19 -5.88 6.44 6.73
CA THR A 19 -4.92 6.76 5.65
C THR A 19 -5.53 6.72 4.25
N HIS A 20 -6.71 6.12 4.08
CA HIS A 20 -7.34 5.84 2.79
C HIS A 20 -6.49 5.00 1.82
N LEU A 21 -5.55 4.21 2.38
CA LEU A 21 -4.67 3.34 1.62
C LEU A 21 -5.01 1.86 1.90
N CYS A 22 -4.76 1.00 0.92
CA CYS A 22 -4.82 -0.43 1.16
C CYS A 22 -3.71 -0.85 2.13
N LYS A 23 -4.09 -1.56 3.19
CA LYS A 23 -3.17 -2.02 4.26
C LYS A 23 -2.02 -2.89 3.74
N HIS A 24 -2.19 -3.52 2.58
CA HIS A 24 -1.22 -4.46 2.03
C HIS A 24 -0.33 -3.83 0.96
N CYS A 25 -0.92 -3.05 0.05
CA CYS A 25 -0.21 -2.52 -1.12
C CYS A 25 0.07 -1.03 -1.05
N LEU A 26 -0.52 -0.35 -0.07
CA LEU A 26 -0.39 1.07 0.16
C LEU A 26 -0.80 1.92 -1.06
N ARG A 27 -1.62 1.36 -1.96
CA ARG A 27 -2.29 2.10 -3.03
C ARG A 27 -3.57 2.72 -2.49
N SER A 28 -3.94 3.87 -3.03
CA SER A 28 -5.26 4.45 -2.80
C SER A 28 -6.33 3.72 -3.61
N LEU A 29 -7.59 3.92 -3.26
CA LEU A 29 -8.73 3.41 -4.04
C LEU A 29 -8.71 3.92 -5.48
N ASP A 30 -8.38 5.19 -5.71
CA ASP A 30 -8.30 5.78 -7.05
C ASP A 30 -7.20 5.13 -7.90
N GLU A 31 -6.04 4.85 -7.30
CA GLU A 31 -4.92 4.17 -7.95
C GLU A 31 -5.27 2.72 -8.30
N ILE A 32 -6.11 2.06 -7.48
CA ILE A 32 -6.60 0.70 -7.72
C ILE A 32 -7.63 0.69 -8.85
N ASP A 33 -8.61 1.60 -8.81
CA ASP A 33 -9.68 1.70 -9.82
C ASP A 33 -9.11 2.09 -11.20
N SER A 34 -8.16 3.03 -11.22
CA SER A 34 -7.54 3.52 -12.46
C SER A 34 -6.41 2.63 -13.00
N TRP A 35 -6.03 1.56 -12.28
CA TRP A 35 -4.83 0.77 -12.58
C TRP A 35 -4.79 0.21 -14.00
N LEU A 36 -5.95 -0.21 -14.52
CA LEU A 36 -6.09 -0.76 -15.87
C LEU A 36 -5.87 0.28 -16.97
N TYR A 37 -6.07 1.55 -16.65
CA TYR A 37 -5.98 2.68 -17.58
C TYR A 37 -4.62 3.38 -17.53
N PHE A 38 -3.80 3.08 -16.53
CA PHE A 38 -2.46 3.64 -16.38
C PHE A 38 -1.49 3.10 -17.41
N ASN A 39 -0.74 4.02 -18.01
CA ASN A 39 0.43 3.67 -18.83
C ASN A 39 1.63 3.33 -17.92
N GLU A 40 2.71 2.86 -18.53
CA GLU A 40 3.93 2.45 -17.79
C GLU A 40 4.61 3.59 -17.02
N ASN A 41 4.40 4.84 -17.43
CA ASN A 41 4.89 6.00 -16.68
C ASN A 41 4.02 6.28 -15.45
N ASP A 42 2.70 6.23 -15.60
CA ASP A 42 1.75 6.41 -14.48
C ASP A 42 1.97 5.33 -13.42
N LYS A 43 2.12 4.07 -13.83
CA LYS A 43 2.43 2.96 -12.92
C LYS A 43 3.74 3.19 -12.18
N ARG A 44 4.78 3.73 -12.85
CA ARG A 44 6.06 4.07 -12.21
C ARG A 44 5.90 5.15 -11.14
N GLU A 45 5.09 6.17 -11.39
CA GLU A 45 4.82 7.21 -10.40
C GLU A 45 4.08 6.64 -9.18
N VAL A 46 3.11 5.75 -9.39
CA VAL A 46 2.45 5.02 -8.29
C VAL A 46 3.44 4.20 -7.49
N TYR A 47 4.37 3.48 -8.14
CA TYR A 47 5.41 2.74 -7.42
C TYR A 47 6.31 3.64 -6.58
N LYS A 48 6.74 4.80 -7.11
CA LYS A 48 7.51 5.77 -6.32
C LYS A 48 6.73 6.29 -5.12
N ALA A 49 5.43 6.55 -5.29
CA ALA A 49 4.56 6.99 -4.21
C ALA A 49 4.43 5.91 -3.11
N ILE A 50 4.26 4.64 -3.49
CA ILE A 50 4.25 3.50 -2.56
C ILE A 50 5.54 3.42 -1.76
N GLU A 51 6.71 3.52 -2.41
CA GLU A 51 7.99 3.47 -1.70
C GLU A 51 8.16 4.62 -0.69
N LYS A 52 7.69 5.83 -1.04
CA LYS A 52 7.66 6.96 -0.11
C LYS A 52 6.71 6.72 1.07
N ARG A 53 5.54 6.12 0.84
CA ARG A 53 4.58 5.75 1.90
C ARG A 53 5.19 4.71 2.84
N LYS A 54 5.88 3.70 2.30
CA LYS A 54 6.60 2.69 3.09
C LYS A 54 7.69 3.29 3.96
N SER A 55 8.50 4.21 3.43
CA SER A 55 9.58 4.83 4.21
C SER A 55 9.02 5.61 5.40
N ILE A 56 7.92 6.35 5.19
CA ILE A 56 7.23 7.08 6.26
C ILE A 56 6.71 6.10 7.32
N LEU A 57 6.00 5.04 6.94
CA LEU A 57 5.47 4.06 7.90
C LEU A 57 6.57 3.35 8.70
N LYS A 58 7.68 2.99 8.05
CA LYS A 58 8.83 2.39 8.72
C LYS A 58 9.44 3.34 9.76
N GLU A 59 9.50 4.64 9.46
CA GLU A 59 9.96 5.64 10.43
C GLU A 59 9.00 5.81 11.62
N PHE A 60 7.72 5.51 11.47
CA PHE A 60 6.75 5.53 12.57
C PHE A 60 6.83 4.26 13.43
N GLU A 61 6.99 3.09 12.82
CA GLU A 61 7.20 1.82 13.55
C GLU A 61 8.50 1.84 14.36
N ASP A 62 9.58 2.37 13.82
CA ASP A 62 10.88 2.47 14.53
C ASP A 62 10.83 3.46 15.71
N LYS A 63 9.86 4.39 15.69
CA LYS A 63 9.64 5.38 16.77
C LYS A 63 8.56 4.95 17.76
N THR A 64 7.89 3.82 17.56
CA THR A 64 7.01 3.28 18.61
C THR A 64 7.86 2.71 19.74
N PRO A 65 7.82 3.29 20.95
CA PRO A 65 8.38 2.61 22.11
C PRO A 65 7.64 1.29 22.25
N PRO A 66 8.32 0.17 22.57
CA PRO A 66 7.62 -1.05 22.94
C PRO A 66 6.69 -0.68 24.10
N VAL A 67 5.38 -0.73 23.87
CA VAL A 67 4.41 -0.62 24.95
C VAL A 67 4.78 -1.71 25.94
N LEU A 68 5.20 -1.27 27.13
CA LEU A 68 5.69 -2.11 28.19
C LEU A 68 4.65 -3.20 28.50
N GLU A 69 4.89 -4.40 28.00
CA GLU A 69 4.20 -5.62 28.39
C GLU A 69 4.70 -6.03 29.79
N TRP A 70 4.39 -5.21 30.78
CA TRP A 70 4.61 -5.45 32.21
C TRP A 70 3.35 -5.08 32.98
N VAL A 71 2.28 -5.83 32.75
CA VAL A 71 1.16 -5.89 33.69
C VAL A 71 1.02 -7.34 34.13
N ILE A 72 1.77 -7.62 35.20
CA ILE A 72 1.53 -8.55 36.33
C ILE A 72 0.73 -9.82 36.02
#